data_AF-A0A9E3ICH8-F1
#
_entry.id   AF-A0A9E3ICH8-F1
#
_cell.length_a   1.000
_cell.length_b   1.000
_cell.length_c   1.000
_cell.angle_alpha   90.00
_cell.angle_beta   90.00
_cell.angle_gamma   90.00
#
_symmetry.space_group_name_H-M   'P 1'
#
loop_
_entity.id
_entity.type
_entity.pdbx_description
1 polymer ?
#
loop_
_entity_poly.entity_id
_entity_poly.type
_entity_poly.pdbx_seq_one_letter_code
_entity_poly.pdbx_strand_id
1 'polypeptide(L)' 'MTFAEAFALHGPDTIAIGKALGIPEHEADRLINRRMDERAQRRAHWKRTKAGLAEIRRQTQEWGNDHA' A
#
# COMPACT_ATOMS: atom_id res chain seq x y z
N MET A 1 -15.36 13.97 -10.94
CA MET A 1 -14.96 12.71 -10.30
C MET A 1 -13.45 12.69 -10.19
N THR A 2 -12.90 12.30 -9.04
CA THR A 2 -11.46 12.16 -8.81
C THR A 2 -10.99 10.73 -9.10
N PHE A 3 -9.68 10.53 -9.29
CA PHE A 3 -9.12 9.19 -9.48
C PHE A 3 -9.43 8.25 -8.31
N ALA A 4 -9.37 8.73 -7.07
CA ALA A 4 -9.66 7.92 -5.90
C ALA A 4 -11.12 7.43 -5.87
N GLU A 5 -12.07 8.29 -6.27
CA GLU A 5 -13.48 7.93 -6.38
C GLU A 5 -13.73 6.95 -7.54
N ALA A 6 -13.16 7.22 -8.72
CA ALA A 6 -13.27 6.33 -9.88
C ALA A 6 -12.68 4.94 -9.58
N PHE A 7 -11.53 4.89 -8.92
CA PHE A 7 -10.87 3.65 -8.51
C PHE A 7 -11.66 2.90 -7.43
N ALA A 8 -12.31 3.62 -6.51
CA ALA A 8 -13.18 3.00 -5.51
C ALA A 8 -14.45 2.41 -6.13
N LEU A 9 -15.00 3.05 -7.17
CA LEU A 9 -16.22 2.62 -7.85
C LEU A 9 -15.98 1.47 -8.85
N HIS A 10 -14.91 1.54 -9.62
CA HIS A 10 -14.64 0.62 -10.74
C HIS A 10 -13.51 -0.38 -10.48
N GLY A 11 -12.74 -0.21 -9.40
CA GLY A 11 -11.50 -0.97 -9.22
C GLY A 11 -10.41 -0.54 -10.22
N PRO A 12 -9.37 -1.37 -10.44
CA PRO A 12 -8.29 -1.09 -11.39
C PRO A 12 -8.73 -1.36 -12.85
N ASP A 13 -9.87 -0.81 -13.26
CA ASP A 13 -10.35 -0.89 -14.64
C ASP A 13 -9.92 0.36 -15.42
N THR A 14 -8.92 0.18 -16.28
CA THR A 14 -8.33 1.23 -17.10
C THR A 14 -9.34 1.94 -18.00
N ILE A 15 -10.30 1.21 -18.58
CA ILE A 15 -11.28 1.76 -19.52
C ILE A 15 -12.33 2.54 -18.75
N ALA A 16 -12.87 1.96 -17.67
CA ALA A 16 -13.88 2.62 -16.86
C ALA A 16 -13.33 3.88 -16.18
N ILE A 17 -12.11 3.82 -15.64
CA ILE A 17 -11.44 4.98 -15.03
C ILE A 17 -11.12 6.05 -16.10
N GLY A 18 -10.60 5.66 -17.26
CA GLY A 18 -10.33 6.60 -18.36
C GLY A 18 -11.58 7.36 -18.79
N LYS A 19 -12.70 6.66 -18.98
CA LYS A 19 -14.00 7.26 -19.29
C LYS A 19 -14.52 8.17 -18.17
N ALA A 20 -14.41 7.72 -16.93
CA ALA A 20 -14.92 8.45 -15.77
C ALA A 20 -14.14 9.76 -15.48
N LEU A 21 -12.85 9.79 -15.82
CA LEU A 21 -11.98 10.96 -15.63
C LEU A 21 -11.81 11.80 -16.90
N GLY A 22 -12.28 11.32 -18.05
CA GLY A 22 -12.09 11.99 -19.34
C GLY A 22 -10.62 12.01 -19.79
N ILE A 23 -9.84 11.01 -19.40
CA ILE A 23 -8.41 10.89 -19.75
C ILE A 23 -8.17 9.69 -20.69
N PRO A 24 -7.10 9.70 -21.49
CA PRO A 24 -6.71 8.53 -22.27
C PRO A 24 -6.47 7.29 -21.41
N GLU A 25 -6.75 6.10 -21.96
CA GLU A 25 -6.55 4.82 -21.25
C GLU A 25 -5.12 4.64 -20.75
N HIS A 26 -4.12 5.05 -21.53
CA HIS A 26 -2.71 4.97 -21.12
C HIS A 26 -2.35 5.93 -19.96
N GLU A 27 -3.12 6.99 -19.74
CA GLU A 27 -2.98 7.82 -18.54
C GLU A 27 -3.67 7.18 -17.34
N ALA A 28 -4.86 6.62 -17.52
CA ALA A 28 -5.55 5.86 -16.49
C ALA A 28 -4.70 4.68 -16.01
N ASP A 29 -4.08 3.93 -16.92
CA ASP A 29 -3.18 2.82 -16.61
C ASP A 29 -1.98 3.26 -15.75
N ARG A 30 -1.34 4.37 -16.11
CA ARG A 30 -0.24 4.96 -15.32
C ARG A 30 -0.66 5.32 -13.90
N LEU A 31 -1.86 5.88 -13.73
CA LEU A 31 -2.39 6.23 -12.41
C LEU A 31 -2.71 4.98 -11.58
N ILE A 32 -3.29 3.96 -12.19
CA ILE A 32 -3.57 2.66 -11.56
C ILE A 32 -2.27 2.02 -11.09
N ASN A 33 -1.26 1.93 -11.95
CA ASN A 33 0.04 1.34 -11.63
C ASN A 33 0.70 2.08 -10.47
N ARG A 34 0.74 3.42 -10.51
CA ARG A 34 1.27 4.23 -9.41
C ARG A 34 0.55 3.96 -8.09
N ARG A 35 -0.78 3.88 -8.11
CA ARG A 35 -1.58 3.60 -6.90
C ARG A 35 -1.27 2.22 -6.31
N MET A 36 -1.08 1.22 -7.18
CA MET A 36 -0.76 -0.15 -6.78
C MET A 36 0.65 -0.26 -6.22
N ASP A 37 1.62 0.42 -6.83
CA ASP A 37 3.00 0.49 -6.36
C ASP A 37 3.08 1.13 -4.97
N GLU A 38 2.41 2.25 -4.75
CA GLU A 38 2.35 2.88 -3.42
C GLU A 38 1.71 1.96 -2.37
N ARG A 39 0.74 1.13 -2.78
CA ARG A 39 0.11 0.14 -1.88
C ARG A 39 1.07 -1.02 -1.59
N ALA A 40 1.87 -1.44 -2.55
CA ALA A 40 2.91 -2.45 -2.38
C ALA A 40 4.03 -1.94 -1.46
N GLN A 41 4.52 -0.72 -1.70
CA GLN A 41 5.56 -0.07 -0.91
C GLN A 41 5.12 0.13 0.56
N ARG A 42 3.90 0.61 0.81
CA ARG A 42 3.35 0.70 2.17
C ARG A 42 3.29 -0.66 2.88
N ARG A 43 2.87 -1.71 2.17
CA ARG A 43 2.86 -3.08 2.72
C ARG A 43 4.26 -3.60 3.02
N ALA A 44 5.24 -3.33 2.16
CA ALA A 44 6.63 -3.71 2.38
C ALA A 44 7.23 -2.97 3.59
N HIS A 45 6.98 -1.66 3.70
CA HIS A 45 7.41 -0.86 4.84
C HIS A 45 6.82 -1.39 6.15
N TRP A 46 5.50 -1.61 6.20
CA TRP A 46 4.83 -2.16 7.38
C TRP A 46 5.40 -3.52 7.82
N LYS A 47 5.70 -4.41 6.86
CA LYS A 47 6.33 -5.70 7.15
C LYS A 47 7.69 -5.54 7.81
N ARG A 48 8.53 -4.60 7.32
CA ARG A 48 9.85 -4.30 7.91
C ARG A 48 9.71 -3.75 9.32
N THR A 49 8.82 -2.78 9.54
CA THR A 49 8.61 -2.16 10.86
C THR A 49 8.10 -3.18 11.87
N LYS A 50 7.14 -4.04 11.48
CA LYS A 50 6.62 -5.10 12.35
C LYS A 50 7.71 -6.12 12.72
N ALA A 51 8.59 -6.48 11.79
CA ALA A 51 9.72 -7.36 12.07
C ALA A 51 10.68 -6.74 13.08
N GLY A 52 11.03 -5.46 12.91
CA GLY A 52 11.89 -4.74 13.87
C GLY A 52 11.27 -4.64 15.27
N LEU A 53 9.97 -4.37 15.36
CA LEU A 53 9.25 -4.33 16.65
C LEU A 53 9.18 -5.71 17.32
N ALA A 54 9.03 -6.78 16.54
CA ALA A 54 9.05 -8.14 17.08
C ALA A 54 10.43 -8.51 17.66
N GLU A 55 11.50 -8.07 17.00
CA GLU A 55 12.87 -8.27 17.46
C GLU A 55 13.16 -7.50 18.77
N ILE A 56 12.79 -6.22 18.83
CA ILE A 56 12.94 -5.40 20.05
C ILE A 56 12.15 -6.04 21.22
N ARG A 57 10.93 -6.50 20.95
CA ARG A 57 10.11 -7.18 21.95
C ARG A 57 10.78 -8.45 22.47
N ARG A 58 11.39 -9.24 21.59
CA ARG A 58 12.10 -10.47 21.95
C ARG A 58 13.31 -10.18 22.85
N GLN A 59 14.15 -9.22 22.46
CA GLN A 59 15.31 -8.81 23.25
C GLN A 59 14.91 -8.30 24.64
N THR A 60 13.80 -7.56 24.73
CA THR A 60 13.26 -7.07 26.02
C THR A 60 12.80 -8.24 26.90
N GLN A 61 12.22 -9.29 26.31
CA GLN A 61 11.77 -10.47 27.04
C GLN A 61 12.92 -11.35 27.51
N GLU A 62 13.98 -11.47 26.71
CA GLU A 62 15.21 -12.18 27.08
C GLU A 62 15.93 -11.44 28.24
N TRP A 63 16.08 -10.12 28.14
CA TRP A 63 16.68 -9.31 29.21
C TRP A 63 15.90 -9.36 30.54
N GLY A 64 14.56 -9.41 30.47
CA GLY A 64 13.71 -9.57 31.65
C GLY A 64 13.79 -10.95 32.30
N ASN A 65 14.09 -12.01 31.53
CA ASN A 65 14.28 -13.36 32.05
C ASN A 65 15.69 -13.57 32.64
N ASP A 66 16.71 -12.91 32.10
CA ASP A 66 18.10 -13.01 32.59
C ASP A 66 18.33 -12.23 33.91
N HIS A 67 17.38 -11.37 34.30
CA HIS A 67 17.48 -10.48 35.46
C HIS A 67 16.30 -10.62 36.46
N ALA A 68 15.48 -11.66 36.34
CA ALA A 68 14.42 -12.04 37.29
C ALA A 68 14.86 -13.21 38.18
#